data_AF-A0A162XAE5-F1
#
_entry.id   AF-A0A162XAE5-F1
#
_cell.length_a   1.000
_cell.length_b   1.000
_cell.length_c   1.000
_cell.angle_alpha   90.00
_cell.angle_beta   90.00
_cell.angle_gamma   90.00
#
_symmetry.space_group_name_H-M   'P 1'
#
loop_
_entity.id
_entity.type
_entity.pdbx_description
1 polymer ?
#
loop_
_entity_poly.entity_id
_entity_poly.type
_entity_poly.pdbx_seq_one_letter_code
_entity_poly.pdbx_strand_id
1 'polypeptide(L)'
;MAHHLATSPPRHLATSASASTARINFHKTQVFSLSGFPHSRWINTLYSLQTVDYQDNHSPESIRYLGSLVISFLTQCNPFCSQILAMIEHILHILLFSASSIRSRTAVLSSFILSKLLQVFHVLFVPDTFFANAEHLMTRFHQHRSFIPLK
;
A
#
# COMPACT_ATOMS: atom_id res chain seq x y z
N MET A 1 -1.90 1.92 -43.88
CA MET A 1 -0.63 1.51 -43.26
C MET A 1 -0.12 2.67 -42.43
N ALA A 2 -0.43 2.67 -41.13
CA ALA A 2 -0.19 3.77 -40.22
C ALA A 2 1.25 3.72 -39.69
N HIS A 3 2.05 4.73 -40.04
CA HIS A 3 3.34 4.97 -39.40
C HIS A 3 3.11 5.49 -37.98
N HIS A 4 3.39 4.63 -36.99
CA HIS A 4 3.51 5.00 -35.58
C HIS A 4 4.64 6.02 -35.42
N LEU A 5 4.28 7.29 -35.21
CA LEU A 5 5.18 8.32 -34.70
C LEU A 5 5.56 7.94 -33.26
N ALA A 6 6.69 7.25 -33.10
CA ALA A 6 7.35 7.06 -31.83
C ALA A 6 7.87 8.43 -31.35
N THR A 7 7.09 9.11 -30.51
CA THR A 7 7.55 10.28 -29.76
C THR A 7 8.67 9.84 -28.82
N SER A 8 9.85 10.41 -29.03
CA SER A 8 11.09 10.02 -28.37
C SER A 8 11.00 10.16 -26.84
N PRO A 9 11.48 9.18 -26.06
CA PRO A 9 11.62 9.34 -24.61
C PRO A 9 12.53 10.54 -24.29
N PRO A 10 12.37 11.17 -23.10
CA PRO A 10 13.26 12.22 -22.62
C PRO A 10 14.72 11.82 -22.85
N ARG A 11 15.52 12.68 -23.50
CA ARG A 11 16.88 12.35 -24.00
C ARG A 11 17.71 11.56 -22.98
N HIS A 12 17.65 11.93 -21.70
CA HIS A 12 18.37 11.25 -20.64
C HIS A 12 17.99 9.76 -20.49
N LEU A 13 16.69 9.41 -20.56
CA LEU A 13 16.23 8.02 -20.46
C LEU A 13 16.66 7.21 -21.68
N ALA A 14 16.65 7.83 -22.87
CA ALA A 14 17.14 7.20 -24.09
C ALA A 14 18.64 6.88 -24.01
N THR A 15 19.44 7.83 -23.51
CA THR A 15 20.89 7.67 -23.33
C THR A 15 21.20 6.58 -22.29
N SER A 16 20.52 6.57 -21.14
CA SER A 16 20.72 5.54 -20.11
C SER A 16 20.30 4.15 -20.60
N ALA A 17 19.17 4.03 -21.30
CA ALA A 17 18.73 2.77 -21.89
C ALA A 17 19.72 2.26 -22.96
N SER A 18 20.21 3.16 -23.82
CA SER A 18 21.20 2.81 -24.84
C SER A 18 22.54 2.41 -24.25
N ALA A 19 23.01 3.07 -23.19
CA ALA A 19 24.29 2.77 -22.53
C ALA A 19 24.25 1.45 -21.75
N SER A 20 23.08 1.06 -21.24
CA SER A 20 22.91 -0.15 -20.42
C SER A 20 22.34 -1.35 -21.20
N THR A 21 21.93 -1.16 -22.46
CA THR A 21 21.13 -2.14 -23.24
C THR A 21 19.80 -2.50 -22.55
N ALA A 22 19.40 -1.79 -21.49
CA ALA A 22 18.19 -2.06 -20.75
C ALA A 22 16.97 -1.50 -21.50
N ARG A 23 15.94 -2.34 -21.68
CA ARG A 23 14.65 -1.91 -22.22
C ARG A 23 13.73 -1.49 -21.07
N ILE A 24 13.28 -0.23 -21.11
CA ILE A 24 12.32 0.29 -20.13
C ILE A 24 10.93 -0.27 -20.45
N ASN A 25 10.29 -0.87 -19.45
CA ASN A 25 8.91 -1.32 -19.57
C ASN A 25 7.98 -0.18 -19.12
N PHE A 26 7.55 0.65 -20.06
CA PHE A 26 6.71 1.81 -19.77
C PHE A 26 5.37 1.45 -19.13
N HIS A 27 4.78 0.30 -19.50
CA HIS A 27 3.54 -0.19 -18.88
C HIS A 27 3.68 -0.51 -17.38
N LYS A 28 4.89 -0.82 -16.91
CA LYS A 28 5.18 -1.00 -15.47
C LYS A 28 5.81 0.23 -14.83
N THR A 29 6.04 1.29 -15.60
CA THR A 29 6.71 2.50 -15.13
C THR A 29 5.66 3.45 -14.60
N GLN A 30 5.79 3.80 -13.32
CA GLN A 30 5.01 4.87 -12.69
C GLN A 30 5.93 6.04 -12.40
N VAL A 31 5.42 7.24 -12.57
CA VAL A 31 6.10 8.49 -12.24
C VAL A 31 5.29 9.20 -11.19
N PHE A 32 5.94 9.78 -10.19
CA PHE A 32 5.25 10.53 -9.15
C PHE A 32 5.96 11.83 -8.81
N SER A 33 5.20 12.76 -8.25
CA SER A 33 5.74 14.00 -7.72
C SER A 33 6.40 13.79 -6.36
N LEU A 34 7.70 14.11 -6.25
CA LEU A 34 8.41 14.11 -4.97
C LEU A 34 7.90 15.22 -4.02
N SER A 35 7.40 16.31 -4.58
CA SER A 35 6.78 17.40 -3.82
C SER A 35 5.31 17.13 -3.47
N GLY A 36 4.72 16.08 -4.05
CA GLY A 36 3.29 15.81 -4.04
C GLY A 36 2.46 16.69 -4.98
N PHE A 37 2.95 17.85 -5.45
CA PHE A 37 2.18 18.72 -6.34
C PHE A 37 2.33 18.39 -7.83
N PRO A 38 1.29 18.60 -8.65
CA PRO A 38 1.36 18.37 -10.08
C PRO A 38 2.32 19.36 -10.76
N HIS A 39 3.17 18.85 -11.65
CA HIS A 39 4.10 19.67 -12.43
C HIS A 39 3.72 19.67 -13.91
N SER A 40 3.05 20.74 -14.36
CA SER A 40 2.44 20.84 -15.71
C SER A 40 3.43 20.53 -16.84
N ARG A 41 4.67 21.02 -16.73
CA ARG A 41 5.74 20.76 -17.72
C ARG A 41 6.06 19.26 -17.85
N TRP A 42 6.12 18.56 -16.72
CA TRP A 42 6.43 17.13 -16.68
C TRP A 42 5.24 16.31 -17.16
N ILE A 43 4.05 16.64 -16.68
CA ILE A 43 2.79 15.99 -17.07
C ILE A 43 2.61 16.02 -18.60
N ASN A 44 2.79 17.18 -19.23
CA ASN A 44 2.70 17.32 -20.69
C ASN A 44 3.73 16.45 -21.43
N THR A 45 4.95 16.36 -20.88
CA THR A 45 6.00 15.51 -21.45
C THR A 45 5.66 14.02 -21.30
N LEU A 46 5.07 13.62 -20.17
CA LEU A 46 4.69 12.23 -19.91
C LEU A 46 3.48 11.79 -20.74
N TYR A 47 2.49 12.66 -20.92
CA TYR A 47 1.34 12.36 -21.79
C TYR A 47 1.75 12.15 -23.25
N SER A 48 2.80 12.84 -23.72
CA SER A 48 3.34 12.61 -25.06
C SER A 48 3.90 11.19 -25.25
N LEU A 49 4.17 10.46 -24.16
CA LEU A 49 4.66 9.08 -24.16
C LEU A 49 3.53 8.04 -24.01
N GLN A 50 2.26 8.48 -23.88
CA GLN A 50 1.00 7.72 -23.83
C GLN A 50 0.91 6.49 -22.88
N THR A 51 1.98 6.12 -22.19
CA THR A 51 2.12 4.79 -21.57
C THR A 51 2.58 4.88 -20.11
N VAL A 52 2.76 6.08 -19.57
CA VAL A 52 3.32 6.29 -18.23
C VAL A 52 2.24 6.84 -17.31
N ASP A 53 1.97 6.10 -16.23
CA ASP A 53 1.03 6.51 -15.19
C ASP A 53 1.70 7.57 -14.29
N TYR A 54 1.03 8.70 -14.08
CA TYR A 54 1.52 9.81 -13.28
C TYR A 54 0.71 9.95 -12.00
N GLN A 55 1.39 9.97 -10.85
CA GLN A 55 0.76 10.18 -9.55
C GLN A 55 1.22 11.46 -8.85
N ASP A 56 0.28 12.07 -8.16
CA ASP A 56 0.43 13.28 -7.36
C ASP A 56 -0.44 13.18 -6.09
N ASN A 57 -0.59 14.28 -5.36
CA ASN A 57 -1.43 14.36 -4.16
C ASN A 57 -2.94 14.25 -4.42
N HIS A 58 -3.40 14.42 -5.67
CA HIS A 58 -4.79 14.26 -6.06
C HIS A 58 -5.12 12.81 -6.43
N SER A 59 -4.09 12.01 -6.66
CA SER A 59 -4.24 10.59 -6.97
C SER A 59 -4.83 9.84 -5.77
N PRO A 60 -5.91 9.07 -5.93
CA PRO A 60 -6.57 8.39 -4.82
C PRO A 60 -5.78 7.20 -4.28
N GLU A 61 -4.95 6.60 -5.13
CA GLU A 61 -4.13 5.43 -4.81
C GLU A 61 -2.68 5.83 -4.57
N SER A 62 -1.98 5.03 -3.76
CA SER A 62 -0.54 5.15 -3.50
C SER A 62 0.29 4.29 -4.47
N ILE A 63 1.53 4.71 -4.75
CA ILE A 63 2.48 3.88 -5.49
C ILE A 63 3.04 2.76 -4.61
N ARG A 64 3.25 1.58 -5.20
CA ARG A 64 3.91 0.46 -4.52
C ARG A 64 5.34 0.29 -5.03
N TYR A 65 6.31 0.47 -4.15
CA TYR A 65 7.73 0.26 -4.43
C TYR A 65 8.29 -0.82 -3.50
N LEU A 66 8.79 -1.92 -4.05
CA LEU A 66 9.34 -3.07 -3.29
C LEU A 66 8.38 -3.63 -2.21
N GLY A 67 7.06 -3.49 -2.43
CA GLY A 67 6.04 -3.91 -1.45
C GLY A 67 5.72 -2.85 -0.38
N SER A 68 6.50 -1.79 -0.30
CA SER A 68 6.24 -0.60 0.51
C SER A 68 5.40 0.41 -0.26
N LEU A 69 4.64 1.23 0.46
CA LEU A 69 3.94 2.34 -0.17
C LEU A 69 4.82 3.57 -0.25
N VAL A 70 4.72 4.24 -1.39
CA VAL A 70 5.20 5.59 -1.61
C VAL A 70 3.96 6.47 -1.70
N ILE A 71 3.79 7.32 -0.69
CA ILE A 71 2.66 8.23 -0.58
C ILE A 71 3.14 9.66 -0.79
N SER A 72 2.37 10.42 -1.55
CA SER A 72 2.50 11.88 -1.68
C SER A 72 1.62 12.60 -0.65
N PHE A 73 0.52 11.98 -0.22
CA PHE A 73 -0.40 12.56 0.77
C PHE A 73 -1.05 11.49 1.67
N LEU A 74 -1.50 11.87 2.87
CA LEU A 74 -2.05 10.94 3.86
C LEU A 74 -3.33 10.23 3.40
N THR A 75 -4.14 10.85 2.52
CA THR A 75 -5.37 10.24 1.99
C THR A 75 -5.11 8.95 1.23
N GLN A 76 -3.93 8.83 0.61
CA GLN A 76 -3.48 7.65 -0.14
C GLN A 76 -3.13 6.47 0.77
N CYS A 77 -2.96 6.72 2.07
CA CYS A 77 -2.70 5.67 3.05
C CYS A 77 -3.98 4.92 3.44
N ASN A 78 -5.15 5.59 3.39
CA ASN A 78 -6.42 5.03 3.86
C ASN A 78 -6.82 3.70 3.20
N PRO A 79 -6.72 3.53 1.86
CA PRO A 79 -7.05 2.26 1.21
C PRO A 79 -6.15 1.12 1.70
N PHE A 80 -4.87 1.39 1.91
CA PHE A 80 -3.92 0.40 2.39
C PHE A 80 -4.11 0.05 3.87
N CYS A 81 -4.37 1.06 4.71
CA CYS A 81 -4.79 0.84 6.10
C CYS A 81 -6.02 -0.06 6.17
N SER A 82 -7.01 0.18 5.30
CA SER A 82 -8.22 -0.63 5.21
C SER A 82 -7.92 -2.08 4.78
N GLN A 83 -7.02 -2.27 3.82
CA GLN A 83 -6.55 -3.60 3.39
C GLN A 83 -5.86 -4.36 4.53
N ILE A 84 -5.02 -3.68 5.33
CA ILE A 84 -4.37 -4.30 6.49
C ILE A 84 -5.39 -4.69 7.55
N LEU A 85 -6.36 -3.81 7.86
CA LEU A 85 -7.42 -4.12 8.83
C LEU A 85 -8.24 -5.33 8.38
N ALA A 86 -8.61 -5.39 7.10
CA ALA A 86 -9.33 -6.54 6.53
C ALA A 86 -8.50 -7.84 6.60
N MET A 87 -7.19 -7.76 6.35
CA MET A 87 -6.29 -8.90 6.50
C MET A 87 -6.21 -9.37 7.96
N ILE A 88 -6.08 -8.43 8.92
CA ILE A 88 -6.08 -8.75 10.34
C ILE A 88 -7.40 -9.41 10.74
N GLU A 89 -8.53 -8.84 10.35
CA GLU A 89 -9.86 -9.39 10.63
C GLU A 89 -10.03 -10.81 10.08
N HIS A 90 -9.60 -11.04 8.84
CA HIS A 90 -9.65 -12.36 8.22
C HIS A 90 -8.84 -13.40 9.00
N ILE A 91 -7.63 -13.04 9.43
CA ILE A 91 -6.75 -13.92 10.19
C ILE A 91 -7.32 -14.18 11.59
N LEU A 92 -7.83 -13.15 12.25
CA LEU A 92 -8.55 -13.30 13.52
C LEU A 92 -9.74 -14.25 13.36
N HIS A 93 -10.51 -14.14 12.29
CA HIS A 93 -11.64 -15.04 12.03
C HIS A 93 -11.21 -16.51 11.89
N ILE A 94 -10.11 -16.77 11.16
CA ILE A 94 -9.54 -18.13 11.05
C ILE A 94 -9.12 -18.65 12.44
N LEU A 95 -8.46 -17.80 13.24
CA LEU A 95 -7.99 -18.17 14.58
C LEU A 95 -9.12 -18.42 15.57
N LEU A 96 -10.29 -17.77 15.40
CA LEU A 96 -11.49 -18.05 16.19
C LEU A 96 -12.06 -19.44 15.87
N PHE A 97 -12.00 -19.86 14.61
CA PHE A 97 -12.52 -21.15 14.17
C PHE A 97 -11.69 -22.31 14.72
N SER A 98 -10.37 -22.15 14.79
CA SER A 98 -9.50 -23.06 15.53
C SER A 98 -9.75 -22.88 17.04
N ALA A 99 -10.33 -23.88 17.71
CA ALA A 99 -10.70 -23.87 19.14
C ALA A 99 -9.49 -23.67 20.09
N SER A 100 -8.93 -22.47 20.07
CA SER A 100 -7.73 -22.07 20.80
C SER A 100 -8.08 -21.57 22.19
N SER A 101 -7.22 -21.91 23.17
CA SER A 101 -7.28 -21.35 24.53
C SER A 101 -7.10 -19.83 24.50
N ILE A 102 -7.70 -19.12 25.47
CA ILE A 102 -7.52 -17.67 25.65
C ILE A 102 -6.03 -17.30 25.70
N ARG A 103 -5.19 -18.12 26.36
CA ARG A 103 -3.74 -17.88 26.43
C ARG A 103 -3.06 -17.99 25.06
N SER A 104 -3.40 -19.01 24.27
CA SER A 104 -2.79 -19.17 22.94
C SER A 104 -3.28 -18.11 21.95
N ARG A 105 -4.52 -17.64 22.12
CA ARG A 105 -5.09 -16.49 21.40
C ARG A 105 -4.30 -15.20 21.63
N THR A 106 -4.04 -14.83 22.88
CA THR A 106 -3.26 -13.63 23.20
C THR A 106 -1.82 -13.74 22.67
N ALA A 107 -1.18 -14.91 22.81
CA ALA A 107 0.17 -15.12 22.32
C ALA A 107 0.30 -15.00 20.79
N VAL A 108 -0.68 -15.55 20.06
CA VAL A 108 -0.74 -15.44 18.60
C VAL A 108 -1.06 -14.01 18.16
N LEU A 109 -2.02 -13.33 18.81
CA LEU A 109 -2.29 -11.92 18.52
C LEU A 109 -1.05 -11.05 18.70
N SER A 110 -0.42 -11.14 19.87
CA SER A 110 0.73 -10.31 20.21
C SER A 110 1.90 -10.60 19.28
N SER A 111 2.18 -11.85 18.93
CA SER A 111 3.31 -12.15 18.04
C SER A 111 3.02 -11.81 16.58
N PHE A 112 1.85 -12.19 16.08
CA PHE A 112 1.51 -12.05 14.67
C PHE A 112 1.13 -10.61 14.31
N ILE A 113 0.21 -10.01 15.07
CA ILE A 113 -0.28 -8.68 14.74
C ILE A 113 0.80 -7.64 15.00
N LEU A 114 1.54 -7.74 16.12
CA LEU A 114 2.63 -6.81 16.38
C LEU A 114 3.71 -6.89 15.30
N SER A 115 4.08 -8.11 14.85
CA SER A 115 5.05 -8.27 13.76
C SER A 115 4.57 -7.62 12.46
N LYS A 116 3.30 -7.81 12.08
CA LYS A 116 2.73 -7.20 10.87
C LYS A 116 2.59 -5.69 10.98
N LEU A 117 2.15 -5.19 12.13
CA LEU A 117 1.99 -3.76 12.37
C LEU A 117 3.34 -3.03 12.42
N LEU A 118 4.34 -3.59 13.09
CA LEU A 118 5.69 -3.00 13.14
C LEU A 118 6.31 -2.88 11.75
N GLN A 119 6.14 -3.90 10.89
CA GLN A 119 6.60 -3.84 9.51
C GLN A 119 5.98 -2.67 8.73
N VAL A 120 4.69 -2.39 8.99
CA VAL A 120 3.95 -1.30 8.34
C VAL A 120 4.38 0.06 8.92
N PHE A 121 4.49 0.18 10.23
CA PHE A 121 4.84 1.43 10.91
C PHE A 121 6.27 1.90 10.64
N HIS A 122 7.19 0.97 10.39
CA HIS A 122 8.55 1.34 10.00
C HIS A 122 8.60 2.05 8.63
N VAL A 123 7.57 1.88 7.81
CA VAL A 123 7.53 2.36 6.42
C VAL A 123 6.55 3.53 6.25
N LEU A 124 5.49 3.57 7.04
CA LEU A 124 4.37 4.51 6.85
C LEU A 124 3.95 5.19 8.15
N PHE A 125 3.66 6.49 8.04
CA PHE A 125 2.88 7.20 9.05
C PHE A 125 1.42 6.82 8.89
N VAL A 126 0.85 6.25 9.95
CA VAL A 126 -0.50 5.71 9.98
C VAL A 126 -1.38 6.61 10.86
N PRO A 127 -2.62 6.94 10.44
CA PRO A 127 -3.49 7.82 11.23
C PRO A 127 -3.99 7.16 12.52
N ASP A 128 -4.29 7.97 13.54
CA ASP A 128 -4.78 7.48 14.85
C ASP A 128 -6.06 6.63 14.75
N THR A 129 -6.90 6.93 13.77
CA THR A 129 -8.13 6.18 13.48
C THR A 129 -7.86 4.70 13.16
N PHE A 130 -6.71 4.39 12.56
CA PHE A 130 -6.30 3.02 12.30
C PHE A 130 -6.02 2.27 13.60
N PHE A 131 -5.32 2.89 14.55
CA PHE A 131 -5.01 2.27 15.83
C PHE A 131 -6.27 1.97 16.63
N ALA A 132 -7.21 2.92 16.67
CA ALA A 132 -8.51 2.72 17.32
C ALA A 132 -9.29 1.54 16.70
N ASN A 133 -9.29 1.42 15.37
CA ASN A 133 -9.95 0.31 14.68
C ASN A 133 -9.26 -1.04 14.94
N ALA A 134 -7.93 -1.07 14.94
CA ALA A 134 -7.15 -2.27 15.24
C ALA A 134 -7.40 -2.73 16.69
N GLU A 135 -7.39 -1.81 17.65
CA GLU A 135 -7.68 -2.09 19.06
C GLU A 135 -9.09 -2.64 19.24
N HIS A 136 -10.08 -2.05 18.56
CA HIS A 136 -11.46 -2.53 18.57
C HIS A 136 -11.57 -3.98 18.05
N LEU A 137 -10.89 -4.31 16.94
CA LEU A 137 -10.84 -5.67 16.40
C LEU A 137 -10.19 -6.66 17.37
N MET A 138 -9.06 -6.29 17.98
CA MET A 138 -8.36 -7.12 18.96
C MET A 138 -9.22 -7.37 20.20
N THR A 139 -9.87 -6.33 20.71
CA THR A 139 -10.75 -6.40 21.89
C THR A 139 -11.93 -7.32 21.63
N ARG A 140 -12.59 -7.17 20.47
CA ARG A 140 -13.70 -8.04 20.06
C ARG A 140 -13.27 -9.51 19.96
N PHE A 141 -12.09 -9.78 19.41
CA PHE A 141 -11.56 -11.13 19.32
C PHE A 141 -11.28 -11.72 20.71
N HIS A 142 -10.72 -10.93 21.62
CA HIS A 142 -10.43 -11.38 22.98
C HIS A 142 -11.71 -11.64 23.80
N GLN A 143 -12.74 -10.83 23.58
CA GLN A 143 -14.07 -10.98 24.20
C GLN A 143 -14.87 -12.18 23.65
N HIS A 144 -14.45 -12.77 22.53
CA HIS A 144 -15.13 -13.90 21.92
C HIS A 144 -14.95 -15.18 22.77
N ARG A 145 -16.03 -15.59 23.47
CA ARG A 145 -16.12 -16.72 24.43
C ARG A 145 -15.56 -16.49 25.84
N SER A 146 -15.33 -15.25 26.27
CA SER A 146 -14.91 -14.97 27.67
C SER A 146 -16.05 -15.05 28.68
N PHE A 147 -17.31 -15.00 28.21
CA PHE A 147 -18.50 -15.12 29.06
C PHE A 147 -19.28 -16.38 28.70
N ILE A 148 -19.19 -17.41 29.55
CA ILE A 148 -20.23 -18.43 29.64
C ILE A 148 -21.32 -17.79 30.50
N PRO A 149 -22.55 -17.59 30.00
CA PRO A 149 -23.64 -17.14 30.86
C PRO A 149 -23.88 -18.24 31.89
N LEU A 150 -23.61 -17.94 33.16
CA LEU A 150 -24.04 -18.78 34.27
C LEU A 150 -25.57 -18.78 34.25
N LYS A 151 -26.17 -19.94 33.93
CA LYS A 151 -27.59 -20.21 34.14
C LYS A 151 -27.86 -20.46 35.61
#